data_AF-A0A950YB24-F1
#
_entry.id   AF-A0A950YB24-F1
#
_cell.length_a   1.000
_cell.length_b   1.000
_cell.length_c   1.000
_cell.angle_alpha   90.00
_cell.angle_beta   90.00
_cell.angle_gamma   90.00
#
_symmetry.space_group_name_H-M   'P 1'
#
loop_
_entity.id
_entity.type
_entity.pdbx_description
1 polymer ?
#
loop_
_entity_poly.entity_id
_entity_poly.type
_entity_poly.pdbx_seq_one_letter_code
_entity_poly.pdbx_strand_id
1 'polypeptide(L)' 'MDWGGCRCQALRLTGDPAATDPVCQFSPHHDRVVAAREPARTDELVYRTMKRPARV' A
#
# COMPACT_ATOMS: atom_id res chain seq x y z
N MET A 1 -0.86 14.39 13.16
CA MET A 1 -1.89 14.68 12.14
C MET A 1 -1.23 14.51 10.78
N ASP A 2 -1.80 13.66 9.92
CA ASP A 2 -1.27 13.23 8.62
C ASP A 2 -1.97 13.91 7.42
N TRP A 3 -2.89 14.85 7.67
CA TRP A 3 -3.52 15.76 6.69
C TRP A 3 -4.18 15.05 5.48
N GLY A 4 -4.75 13.87 5.72
CA GLY A 4 -5.38 13.06 4.68
C GLY A 4 -4.40 12.14 3.93
N GLY A 5 -3.17 12.01 4.44
CA GLY A 5 -2.17 11.05 3.97
C GLY A 5 -1.39 11.51 2.73
N CYS A 6 -0.87 10.55 1.96
CA CYS A 6 -0.03 10.81 0.81
C CYS A 6 -0.82 11.08 -0.47
N ARG A 7 -0.62 12.27 -1.05
CA ARG A 7 -1.27 12.70 -2.30
C ARG A 7 -0.82 11.90 -3.53
N CYS A 8 0.43 11.40 -3.53
CA CYS A 8 0.92 10.55 -4.61
C CYS A 8 0.22 9.18 -4.63
N GLN A 9 -0.07 8.62 -3.45
CA GLN A 9 -0.79 7.34 -3.35
C GLN A 9 -2.25 7.49 -3.78
N ALA A 10 -2.91 8.56 -3.34
CA ALA A 10 -4.25 8.92 -3.79
C ALA A 10 -4.30 9.00 -5.32
N LEU A 11 -3.47 9.85 -5.95
CA LEU A 11 -3.40 9.95 -7.41
C LEU A 11 -3.16 8.59 -8.09
N ARG A 12 -2.19 7.80 -7.61
CA ARG A 12 -1.80 6.54 -8.28
C ARG A 12 -2.88 5.46 -8.23
N LEU A 13 -3.67 5.42 -7.17
CA LEU A 13 -4.65 4.36 -6.89
C LEU A 13 -6.09 4.79 -7.16
N THR A 14 -6.38 6.09 -7.17
CA THR A 14 -7.72 6.63 -7.42
C THR A 14 -7.83 7.47 -8.68
N GLY A 15 -6.70 7.96 -9.20
CA GLY A 15 -6.68 8.95 -10.29
C GLY A 15 -6.87 10.39 -9.81
N ASP A 16 -7.13 10.61 -8.52
CA ASP A 16 -7.40 11.93 -7.94
C ASP A 16 -6.45 12.19 -6.75
N PRO A 17 -5.56 13.21 -6.82
CA PRO A 17 -4.68 13.55 -5.72
C PRO A 17 -5.43 14.15 -4.51
N ALA A 18 -6.64 14.69 -4.70
CA ALA A 18 -7.43 15.30 -3.63
C ALA A 18 -8.16 14.26 -2.77
N ALA A 19 -8.38 13.04 -3.27
CA ALA A 19 -8.96 11.94 -2.52
C ALA A 19 -8.16 11.60 -1.25
N THR A 20 -8.84 11.08 -0.23
CA THR A 20 -8.21 10.54 0.99
C THR A 20 -7.30 9.37 0.64
N ASP A 21 -6.08 9.34 1.21
CA ASP A 21 -5.12 8.27 0.98
C ASP A 21 -5.77 6.87 1.17
N PRO A 22 -5.77 6.00 0.15
CA PRO A 22 -6.34 4.65 0.22
C PRO A 22 -5.72 3.74 1.29
N VAL A 23 -4.53 4.05 1.80
CA VAL A 23 -3.95 3.29 2.92
C VAL A 23 -4.75 3.48 4.22
N CYS A 24 -5.42 4.62 4.37
CA CYS A 24 -6.30 4.85 5.51
C CYS A 24 -7.49 3.88 5.48
N GLN A 25 -7.71 3.16 6.58
CA GLN A 25 -8.82 2.19 6.72
C GLN A 25 -10.22 2.83 6.57
N PHE A 26 -10.32 4.15 6.75
CA PHE A 26 -11.56 4.90 6.59
C PHE A 26 -11.75 5.47 5.17
N SER A 27 -10.78 5.29 4.28
CA SER A 27 -10.91 5.74 2.89
C SER A 27 -11.96 4.88 2.16
N PRO A 28 -12.87 5.48 1.36
CA PRO A 28 -13.77 4.73 0.49
C PRO A 28 -13.04 3.87 -0.56
N HIS A 29 -11.74 4.07 -0.72
CA HIS A 29 -10.89 3.35 -1.66
C HIS A 29 -9.95 2.35 -0.98
N HIS A 30 -10.12 2.08 0.32
CA HIS A 30 -9.24 1.20 1.09
C HIS A 30 -9.12 -0.21 0.48
N ASP A 31 -10.22 -0.71 -0.09
CA ASP A 31 -10.30 -2.04 -0.71
C ASP A 31 -9.27 -2.22 -1.83
N ARG A 32 -8.87 -1.15 -2.52
CA ARG A 32 -7.82 -1.22 -3.56
C ARG A 32 -6.47 -1.61 -2.99
N VAL A 33 -6.15 -1.12 -1.79
CA VAL A 33 -4.90 -1.47 -1.07
C VAL A 33 -4.98 -2.88 -0.54
N VAL A 34 -6.13 -3.27 0.02
CA VAL A 34 -6.36 -4.64 0.50
C VAL A 34 -6.21 -5.63 -0.65
N ALA A 35 -6.92 -5.43 -1.76
CA ALA A 35 -6.86 -6.31 -2.93
C ALA A 35 -5.44 -6.41 -3.52
N ALA A 36 -4.66 -5.33 -3.51
CA ALA A 36 -3.26 -5.36 -3.95
C ALA A 36 -2.33 -6.09 -2.98
N ARG A 37 -2.64 -6.09 -1.68
CA ARG A 37 -1.84 -6.72 -0.62
C ARG A 37 -2.11 -8.23 -0.50
N GLU A 38 -3.36 -8.65 -0.60
CA GLU A 38 -3.76 -10.05 -0.42
C GLU A 38 -2.89 -11.07 -1.22
N PRO A 39 -2.59 -10.89 -2.51
CA PRO A 39 -1.75 -11.84 -3.24
C PRO A 39 -0.28 -11.87 -2.78
N ALA A 40 0.18 -10.84 -2.06
CA ALA A 40 1.53 -10.75 -1.52
C ALA A 40 1.62 -11.23 -0.06
N ARG A 41 0.51 -11.66 0.55
CA ARG A 41 0.47 -12.08 1.94
C ARG A 41 1.06 -13.49 2.07
N THR A 42 2.10 -13.63 2.89
CA THR A 42 2.74 -14.90 3.24
C THR A 42 2.79 -15.07 4.76
N ASP A 43 2.72 -16.31 5.25
CA ASP A 43 2.91 -16.61 6.68
C ASP A 43 4.40 -16.68 7.07
N GLU A 44 5.29 -16.86 6.09
CA GLU A 44 6.74 -16.82 6.31
C GLU A 44 7.23 -15.36 6.42
N LEU A 45 7.89 -15.04 7.53
CA LEU A 45 8.53 -13.74 7.74
C LEU A 45 9.95 -13.76 7.16
N VAL A 46 10.13 -13.14 5.99
CA VAL A 46 11.44 -12.96 5.37
C VAL A 46 12.06 -11.63 5.84
N TYR A 47 13.07 -11.71 6.69
CA TYR A 47 13.81 -10.52 7.12
C TYR A 47 14.65 -9.95 5.99
N ARG A 48 14.71 -8.62 5.90
CA ARG A 48 15.64 -7.95 4.97
C ARG A 48 17.07 -8.22 5.42
N THR A 49 17.87 -8.82 4.55
CA THR A 49 19.33 -8.94 4.75
C THR A 49 20.06 -8.01 3.77
N MET A 50 21.28 -7.60 4.10
CA MET A 50 22.06 -6.73 3.21
C MET A 50 22.41 -7.43 1.88
N LYS A 51 22.47 -8.76 1.87
CA LYS A 51 22.65 -9.55 0.65
C LYS A 51 21.27 -9.82 0.05
N ARG A 52 21.01 -9.26 -1.13
CA ARG A 52 19.76 -9.50 -1.85
C ARG A 52 19.60 -11.01 -2.06
N PRO A 53 18.54 -11.66 -1.57
CA PRO A 53 18.32 -13.08 -1.87
C PRO A 53 18.21 -13.24 -3.39
N ALA A 54 18.83 -14.31 -3.92
CA ALA A 54 18.71 -14.62 -5.33
C ALA A 54 17.22 -14.84 -5.65
N ARG A 55 16.73 -14.18 -6.71
CA ARG A 55 15.39 -14.45 -7.22
C ARG A 55 15.40 -15.89 -7.75
N VAL A 56 14.64 -16.77 -7.12
CA VAL A 56 14.26 -18.08 -7.67
C VAL A 56 13.17 -17.86 -8.71
#